data_AF-A0A5D2M4I7-F1
#
_entry.id   AF-A0A5D2M4I7-F1
#
_cell.length_a   1.000
_cell.length_b   1.000
_cell.length_c   1.000
_cell.angle_alpha   90.00
_cell.angle_beta   90.00
_cell.angle_gamma   90.00
#
_symmetry.space_group_name_H-M   'P 1'
#
loop_
_entity.id
_entity.type
_entity.pdbx_description
1 polymer ?
#
loop_
_entity_poly.entity_id
_entity_poly.type
_entity_poly.pdbx_seq_one_letter_code
_entity_poly.pdbx_strand_id
1 'polypeptide(L)'
;MGNFFSISLSLDPIITRCSDCATGQASYICNLEDDLHALQAEAAGLKDLRSDLMSRVRIAEDEEQLKRLNQVEGWLSRAETLINDADQLIVQSPQHVENLCMGGCCSTHPRSSIKFGKKISKKLLEVKDQKENGHFSVVASKPPLPSATERPSEPTVGLEFNFNKV
;
A
#
# COMPACT_ATOMS: atom_id res chain seq x y z
N MET A 1 11.30 -47.44 -42.40
CA MET A 1 11.08 -46.01 -42.65
C MET A 1 10.47 -45.40 -41.40
N GLY A 2 11.29 -44.76 -40.56
CA GLY A 2 10.85 -44.04 -39.37
C GLY A 2 11.80 -42.88 -39.18
N ASN A 3 11.42 -41.72 -39.70
CA ASN A 3 12.22 -40.50 -39.64
C ASN A 3 11.91 -39.80 -38.31
N PHE A 4 12.80 -39.93 -37.33
CA PHE A 4 12.81 -39.03 -36.18
C PHE A 4 13.44 -37.73 -36.65
N PHE A 5 12.61 -36.72 -36.91
CA PHE A 5 13.08 -35.35 -37.09
C PHE A 5 13.67 -34.87 -35.76
N SER A 6 14.98 -35.03 -35.60
CA SER A 6 15.74 -34.32 -34.59
C SER A 6 15.74 -32.84 -34.98
N ILE A 7 14.82 -32.07 -34.41
CA ILE A 7 14.91 -30.61 -34.43
C ILE A 7 16.10 -30.27 -33.52
N SER A 8 17.28 -30.12 -34.12
CA SER A 8 18.42 -29.51 -33.46
C SER A 8 18.12 -28.02 -33.28
N LEU A 9 17.31 -27.70 -32.26
CA LEU A 9 17.21 -26.35 -31.72
C LEU A 9 18.59 -26.03 -31.14
N SER A 10 19.39 -25.29 -31.90
CA SER A 10 20.65 -24.72 -31.44
C SER A 10 20.36 -23.79 -30.25
N LEU A 11 20.39 -24.36 -29.05
CA LEU A 11 20.19 -23.67 -27.79
C LEU A 11 21.46 -22.93 -27.32
N ASP A 12 22.57 -23.08 -28.04
CA ASP A 12 23.89 -22.61 -27.64
C ASP A 12 24.02 -21.09 -27.44
N PRO A 13 23.43 -20.19 -28.26
CA PRO A 13 23.53 -18.75 -27.98
C PRO A 13 22.59 -18.27 -26.86
N ILE A 14 21.57 -19.05 -26.51
CA ILE A 14 20.58 -18.71 -25.47
C ILE A 14 21.07 -19.20 -24.09
N ILE A 15 21.56 -20.45 -24.02
CA ILE A 15 22.08 -21.07 -22.79
C ILE A 15 23.37 -20.38 -22.32
N THR A 16 24.29 -20.07 -23.24
CA THR A 16 25.59 -19.45 -22.87
C THR A 16 25.44 -18.05 -22.27
N ARG A 17 24.29 -17.40 -22.47
CA ARG A 17 24.06 -16.02 -22.02
C ARG A 17 23.37 -15.91 -20.65
N CYS A 18 22.91 -17.03 -20.09
CA CYS A 18 22.18 -17.05 -18.81
C CYS A 18 22.92 -17.76 -17.67
N SER A 19 24.11 -18.34 -17.91
CA SER A 19 24.89 -19.01 -16.87
C SER A 19 25.55 -18.05 -15.87
N ASP A 20 25.58 -16.74 -16.15
CA ASP A 20 26.11 -15.71 -15.27
C ASP A 20 25.02 -14.71 -14.82
N CYS A 21 23.87 -15.18 -14.27
CA CYS A 21 22.81 -14.31 -13.71
C CYS A 21 23.24 -13.58 -12.40
N ALA A 22 24.53 -13.31 -12.21
CA ALA A 22 25.07 -12.48 -11.13
C ALA A 22 25.28 -11.00 -11.54
N THR A 23 24.71 -10.56 -12.65
CA THR A 23 24.64 -9.13 -12.98
C THR A 23 23.44 -8.50 -12.28
N GLY A 24 23.63 -7.35 -11.61
CA GLY A 24 22.59 -6.71 -10.77
C GLY A 24 21.30 -6.29 -11.50
N GLN A 25 21.22 -6.44 -12.84
CA GLN A 25 19.97 -6.28 -13.57
C GLN A 25 19.24 -7.61 -13.83
N ALA A 26 20.00 -8.70 -14.04
CA ALA A 26 19.42 -10.00 -14.31
C ALA A 26 18.71 -10.58 -13.07
N SER A 27 19.15 -10.18 -11.86
CA SER A 27 18.46 -10.51 -10.61
C SER A 27 16.99 -10.07 -10.57
N TYR A 28 16.62 -8.97 -11.23
CA TYR A 28 15.21 -8.54 -11.31
C TYR A 28 14.35 -9.43 -12.19
N ILE A 29 14.96 -10.20 -13.10
CA ILE A 29 14.26 -11.22 -13.89
C ILE A 29 14.25 -12.52 -13.09
N CYS A 30 15.43 -12.96 -12.65
CA CYS A 30 15.66 -14.21 -11.92
C CYS A 30 14.78 -14.29 -10.63
N ASN A 31 14.51 -13.16 -9.97
CA ASN A 31 13.67 -13.10 -8.75
C ASN A 31 12.24 -12.60 -9.01
N LEU A 32 11.82 -12.41 -10.27
CA LEU A 32 10.54 -11.74 -10.56
C LEU A 32 9.34 -12.47 -9.95
N GLU A 33 9.31 -13.79 -10.08
CA GLU A 33 8.21 -14.61 -9.52
C GLU A 33 8.23 -14.58 -7.99
N ASP A 34 9.40 -14.71 -7.35
CA ASP A 34 9.53 -14.66 -5.90
C ASP A 34 9.12 -13.30 -5.32
N ASP A 35 9.61 -12.22 -5.93
CA ASP A 35 9.27 -10.85 -5.55
C ASP A 35 7.77 -10.58 -5.72
N LEU A 36 7.13 -11.17 -6.73
CA LEU A 36 5.68 -11.06 -6.95
C LEU A 36 4.89 -11.80 -5.86
N HIS A 37 5.27 -13.03 -5.51
CA HIS A 37 4.63 -13.76 -4.41
C HIS A 37 4.79 -13.02 -3.08
N ALA A 38 5.99 -12.48 -2.82
CA ALA A 38 6.24 -11.65 -1.65
C ALA A 38 5.37 -10.38 -1.65
N LEU A 39 5.25 -9.69 -2.79
CA LEU A 39 4.40 -8.50 -2.92
C LEU A 39 2.93 -8.83 -2.62
N GLN A 40 2.41 -9.94 -3.14
CA GLN A 40 1.04 -10.36 -2.87
C GLN A 40 0.81 -10.64 -1.37
N ALA A 41 1.74 -11.35 -0.72
CA ALA A 41 1.65 -11.65 0.71
C ALA A 41 1.74 -10.38 1.57
N GLU A 42 2.67 -9.49 1.26
CA GLU A 42 2.85 -8.25 2.02
C GLU A 42 1.68 -7.28 1.81
N ALA A 43 1.16 -7.16 0.58
CA ALA A 43 -0.02 -6.33 0.29
C ALA A 43 -1.26 -6.84 1.01
N ALA A 44 -1.46 -8.16 1.08
CA ALA A 44 -2.54 -8.77 1.87
C ALA A 44 -2.39 -8.41 3.36
N GLY A 45 -1.19 -8.56 3.92
CA GLY A 45 -0.96 -8.19 5.32
C GLY A 45 -1.13 -6.69 5.60
N LEU A 46 -0.78 -5.81 4.65
CA LEU A 46 -1.03 -4.37 4.77
C LEU A 46 -2.53 -4.06 4.72
N LYS A 47 -3.30 -4.78 3.91
CA LYS A 47 -4.76 -4.67 3.82
C LYS A 47 -5.43 -5.06 5.13
N ASP A 48 -5.00 -6.15 5.74
CA ASP A 48 -5.49 -6.60 7.04
C ASP A 48 -5.20 -5.55 8.12
N LEU A 49 -3.95 -5.07 8.21
CA LEU A 49 -3.55 -4.03 9.16
C LEU A 49 -4.36 -2.73 8.99
N ARG A 50 -4.59 -2.32 7.73
CA ARG A 50 -5.42 -1.15 7.42
C ARG A 50 -6.86 -1.37 7.88
N SER A 51 -7.42 -2.55 7.66
CA SER A 51 -8.79 -2.89 8.07
C SER A 51 -8.93 -2.83 9.60
N ASP A 52 -7.99 -3.43 10.33
CA ASP A 52 -7.98 -3.43 11.79
C ASP A 52 -7.85 -2.01 12.36
N LEU A 53 -6.95 -1.20 11.79
CA LEU A 53 -6.77 0.18 12.20
C LEU A 53 -8.04 1.02 11.92
N MET A 54 -8.65 0.86 10.74
CA MET A 54 -9.92 1.51 10.41
C MET A 54 -11.04 1.13 11.37
N SER A 55 -11.09 -0.13 11.81
CA SER A 55 -12.08 -0.60 12.80
C SER A 55 -11.90 0.12 14.14
N ARG A 56 -10.66 0.18 14.65
CA ARG A 56 -10.35 0.91 15.89
C ARG A 56 -10.68 2.39 15.81
N VAL A 57 -10.40 3.00 14.65
CA VAL A 57 -10.71 4.39 14.41
C VAL A 57 -12.22 4.64 14.39
N ARG A 58 -13.00 3.76 13.74
CA ARG A 58 -14.47 3.82 13.78
C ARG A 58 -15.01 3.77 15.20
N ILE A 59 -14.53 2.83 16.02
CA ILE A 59 -14.94 2.73 17.43
C ILE A 59 -14.64 4.06 18.16
N ALA A 60 -13.45 4.61 17.99
CA ALA A 60 -13.07 5.86 18.64
C ALA A 60 -13.88 7.09 18.16
N GLU A 61 -14.23 7.15 16.87
CA GLU A 61 -15.03 8.24 16.29
C GLU A 61 -16.52 8.11 16.64
N ASP A 62 -17.09 6.93 16.46
CA ASP A 62 -18.53 6.69 16.56
C ASP A 62 -18.99 6.52 18.02
N GLU A 63 -18.26 5.74 18.82
CA GLU A 63 -18.65 5.43 20.20
C GLU A 63 -18.08 6.44 21.20
N GLU A 64 -16.80 6.80 21.05
CA GLU A 64 -16.10 7.67 22.01
C GLU A 64 -16.13 9.16 21.62
N GLN A 65 -16.69 9.49 20.44
CA GLN A 65 -16.78 10.87 19.92
C GLN A 65 -15.41 11.58 19.87
N LEU A 66 -14.34 10.82 19.65
CA LEU A 66 -12.98 11.32 19.50
C LEU A 66 -12.72 11.69 18.04
N LYS A 67 -11.71 12.55 17.85
CA LYS A 67 -11.22 12.90 16.53
C LYS A 67 -9.98 12.07 16.20
N ARG A 68 -10.02 11.31 15.10
CA ARG A 68 -8.87 10.59 14.55
C ARG A 68 -7.66 11.50 14.40
N LEU A 69 -6.48 10.94 14.68
CA LEU A 69 -5.21 11.66 14.53
C LEU A 69 -4.85 11.83 13.06
N ASN A 70 -4.31 13.00 12.69
CA ASN A 70 -3.87 13.28 11.31
C ASN A 70 -2.80 12.29 10.82
N GLN A 71 -1.94 11.81 11.73
CA GLN A 71 -0.92 10.79 11.38
C GLN A 71 -1.56 9.46 10.99
N VAL A 72 -2.63 9.07 11.67
CA VAL A 72 -3.40 7.84 11.39
C VAL A 72 -4.11 7.98 10.05
N GLU A 73 -4.77 9.12 9.80
CA GLU A 73 -5.40 9.41 8.51
C GLU A 73 -4.39 9.35 7.35
N GLY A 74 -3.26 10.04 7.49
CA GLY A 74 -2.21 10.03 6.49
C GLY A 74 -1.65 8.62 6.26
N TRP A 75 -1.50 7.82 7.30
CA TRP A 75 -1.05 6.43 7.16
C TRP A 75 -2.08 5.58 6.41
N LEU A 76 -3.37 5.67 6.76
CA LEU A 76 -4.45 4.92 6.11
C LEU A 76 -4.55 5.23 4.61
N SER A 77 -4.45 6.52 4.25
CA SER A 77 -4.47 6.99 2.85
C SER A 77 -3.26 6.47 2.05
N ARG A 78 -2.05 6.52 2.62
CA ARG A 78 -0.86 5.95 1.98
C ARG A 78 -0.96 4.43 1.84
N ALA A 79 -1.44 3.73 2.87
CA ALA A 79 -1.64 2.29 2.82
C ALA A 79 -2.60 1.88 1.69
N GLU A 80 -3.73 2.58 1.54
CA GLU A 80 -4.68 2.34 0.46
C GLU A 80 -4.07 2.57 -0.93
N THR A 81 -3.31 3.64 -1.08
CA THR A 81 -2.59 3.92 -2.34
C THR A 81 -1.62 2.79 -2.68
N LEU A 82 -0.82 2.34 -1.70
CA LEU A 82 0.15 1.27 -1.91
C LEU A 82 -0.50 -0.08 -2.22
N ILE A 83 -1.63 -0.40 -1.57
CA ILE A 83 -2.41 -1.61 -1.86
C ILE A 83 -2.91 -1.57 -3.32
N ASN A 84 -3.53 -0.46 -3.74
CA ASN A 84 -4.04 -0.32 -5.11
C ASN A 84 -2.93 -0.42 -6.16
N ASP A 85 -1.79 0.21 -5.91
CA ASP A 85 -0.62 0.11 -6.79
C ASP A 85 -0.09 -1.34 -6.87
N ALA A 86 -0.02 -2.04 -5.73
CA ALA A 86 0.41 -3.43 -5.67
C ALA A 86 -0.55 -4.35 -6.43
N ASP A 87 -1.86 -4.20 -6.22
CA ASP A 87 -2.90 -4.95 -6.94
C ASP A 87 -2.81 -4.71 -8.45
N GLN A 88 -2.56 -3.47 -8.89
CA GLN A 88 -2.37 -3.16 -10.31
C GLN A 88 -1.14 -3.90 -10.89
N LEU A 89 -0.03 -3.93 -10.17
CA LEU A 89 1.16 -4.66 -10.60
C LEU A 89 0.92 -6.17 -10.65
N ILE A 90 0.21 -6.73 -9.66
CA ILE A 90 -0.17 -8.14 -9.64
C ILE A 90 -1.02 -8.49 -10.87
N VAL A 91 -1.99 -7.64 -11.22
CA VAL A 91 -2.82 -7.83 -12.43
C VAL A 91 -2.01 -7.76 -13.72
N GLN A 92 -0.98 -6.91 -13.79
CA GLN A 92 -0.08 -6.79 -14.96
C GLN A 92 0.93 -7.94 -15.05
N SER A 93 1.19 -8.65 -13.95
CA SER A 93 2.27 -9.64 -13.86
C SER A 93 2.21 -10.80 -14.85
N PRO A 94 1.05 -11.36 -15.25
CA PRO A 94 1.03 -12.52 -16.16
C PRO A 94 1.71 -12.22 -17.49
N GLN A 95 1.56 -11.00 -18.03
CA GLN A 95 2.21 -10.58 -19.27
C GLN A 95 3.75 -10.59 -19.19
N HIS A 96 4.31 -10.50 -17.98
CA HIS A 96 5.75 -10.52 -17.76
C HIS A 96 6.25 -11.91 -17.38
N VAL A 97 5.48 -12.65 -16.57
CA VAL A 97 5.81 -14.02 -16.14
C VAL A 97 5.74 -15.00 -17.30
N GLU A 98 4.73 -14.92 -18.17
CA GLU A 98 4.61 -15.77 -19.37
C GLU A 98 5.77 -15.57 -20.36
N ASN A 99 6.44 -14.42 -20.29
CA ASN A 99 7.60 -14.09 -21.12
C ASN A 99 8.93 -14.59 -20.53
N LEU A 100 8.90 -15.28 -19.38
CA LEU A 100 10.09 -15.88 -18.77
C LEU A 100 10.40 -17.24 -19.40
N CYS A 101 11.69 -17.58 -19.43
CA CYS A 101 12.17 -18.87 -19.89
C CYS A 101 13.38 -19.31 -19.05
N MET A 102 13.75 -20.60 -19.18
CA MET A 102 14.88 -21.19 -18.45
C MET A 102 14.78 -20.99 -16.93
N GLY A 103 13.65 -21.38 -16.34
CA GLY A 103 13.43 -21.34 -14.90
C GLY A 103 13.36 -19.93 -14.31
N GLY A 104 12.78 -18.98 -15.05
CA GLY A 104 12.61 -17.60 -14.58
C GLY A 104 13.82 -16.69 -14.77
N CYS A 105 14.97 -17.23 -15.19
CA CYS A 105 16.22 -16.45 -15.24
C CYS A 105 16.46 -15.69 -16.55
N CYS A 106 15.63 -15.92 -17.56
CA CYS A 106 15.76 -15.32 -18.88
C CYS A 106 14.39 -14.89 -19.37
N SER A 107 14.33 -13.95 -20.31
CA SER A 107 13.06 -13.46 -20.86
C SER A 107 13.16 -13.21 -22.36
N THR A 108 12.04 -13.41 -23.06
CA THR A 108 11.87 -13.01 -24.47
C THR A 108 11.97 -11.50 -24.65
N HIS A 109 11.67 -10.73 -23.60
CA HIS A 109 11.72 -9.26 -23.59
C HIS A 109 12.53 -8.71 -22.39
N PRO A 110 13.85 -8.93 -22.30
CA PRO A 110 14.65 -8.67 -21.10
C PRO A 110 14.54 -7.24 -20.55
N ARG A 111 14.55 -6.22 -21.42
CA ARG A 111 14.44 -4.82 -20.98
C ARG A 111 13.11 -4.52 -20.30
N SER A 112 12.02 -5.08 -20.82
CA SER A 112 10.68 -4.90 -20.27
C SER A 112 10.57 -5.61 -18.91
N SER A 113 11.04 -6.85 -18.83
CA SER A 113 11.03 -7.67 -17.62
C SER A 113 11.90 -7.07 -16.51
N ILE A 114 13.10 -6.55 -16.82
CA ILE A 114 13.93 -5.82 -15.84
C ILE A 114 13.22 -4.58 -15.31
N LYS A 115 12.57 -3.81 -16.19
CA LYS A 115 11.84 -2.61 -15.79
C LYS A 115 10.66 -2.97 -14.88
N PHE A 116 9.96 -4.04 -15.18
CA PHE A 116 8.85 -4.52 -14.38
C PHE A 116 9.30 -5.09 -13.04
N GLY A 117 10.32 -5.96 -13.02
CA GLY A 117 10.91 -6.47 -11.77
C GLY A 117 11.37 -5.35 -10.85
N LYS A 118 12.03 -4.30 -11.37
CA LYS A 118 12.36 -3.10 -10.58
C LYS A 118 11.14 -2.43 -9.93
N LYS A 119 10.00 -2.37 -10.62
CA LYS A 119 8.77 -1.81 -10.05
C LYS A 119 8.23 -2.70 -8.93
N ILE A 120 8.22 -4.02 -9.12
CA ILE A 120 7.79 -4.99 -8.10
C ILE A 120 8.69 -4.87 -6.87
N SER A 121 10.01 -4.99 -7.02
CA SER A 121 10.92 -4.93 -5.87
C SER A 121 10.84 -3.59 -5.12
N LYS A 122 10.67 -2.47 -5.85
CA LYS A 122 10.46 -1.14 -5.23
C LYS A 122 9.14 -1.10 -4.45
N LYS A 123 8.05 -1.55 -5.06
CA LYS A 123 6.73 -1.54 -4.41
C LYS A 123 6.70 -2.45 -3.20
N LEU A 124 7.34 -3.62 -3.27
CA LEU A 124 7.50 -4.54 -2.16
C LEU A 124 8.18 -3.88 -0.96
N LEU A 125 9.26 -3.12 -1.20
CA LEU A 125 9.93 -2.38 -0.14
C LEU A 125 9.02 -1.30 0.48
N GLU A 126 8.31 -0.53 -0.35
CA GLU A 126 7.36 0.49 0.11
C GLU A 126 6.23 -0.11 0.97
N VAL A 127 5.70 -1.27 0.59
CA VAL A 127 4.66 -1.97 1.35
C VAL A 127 5.19 -2.46 2.70
N LYS A 128 6.41 -3.02 2.72
CA LYS A 128 7.06 -3.47 3.97
C LYS A 128 7.30 -2.32 4.94
N ASP A 129 7.88 -1.22 4.46
CA ASP A 129 8.10 0.00 5.27
C ASP A 129 6.78 0.56 5.81
N GLN A 130 5.74 0.62 4.98
CA GLN A 130 4.42 1.09 5.42
C GLN A 130 3.85 0.20 6.54
N LYS A 131 4.00 -1.13 6.46
CA LYS A 131 3.57 -2.06 7.51
C LYS A 131 4.30 -1.85 8.82
N GLU A 132 5.62 -1.72 8.77
CA GLU A 132 6.46 -1.46 9.96
C GLU A 132 6.02 -0.17 10.69
N ASN A 133 5.62 0.84 9.93
CA ASN A 133 5.14 2.12 10.45
C ASN A 133 3.64 2.15 10.82
N GLY A 134 2.93 1.02 10.76
CA GLY A 134 1.47 0.94 10.95
C GLY A 134 0.97 0.67 12.37
N HIS A 135 1.87 0.61 13.35
CA HIS A 135 1.51 0.32 14.74
C HIS A 135 1.18 1.59 15.52
N PHE A 136 -0.12 1.89 15.63
CA PHE A 136 -0.62 3.01 16.44
C PHE A 136 -1.19 2.51 17.77
N SER A 137 -0.62 2.96 18.89
CA SER A 137 -1.20 2.71 20.23
C SER A 137 -2.45 3.55 20.46
N VAL A 138 -2.41 4.82 20.06
CA VAL A 138 -3.52 5.78 20.12
C VAL A 138 -3.94 6.15 18.70
N VAL A 139 -5.24 6.04 18.40
CA VAL A 139 -5.77 6.26 17.05
C VAL A 139 -6.54 7.57 16.91
N ALA A 140 -7.06 8.09 18.02
CA ALA A 140 -7.87 9.30 18.09
C ALA A 140 -7.64 10.01 19.43
N SER A 141 -8.02 11.28 19.49
CA SER A 141 -7.91 12.10 20.71
C SER A 141 -9.10 13.04 20.82
N LYS A 142 -9.32 13.60 22.02
CA LYS A 142 -10.42 14.54 22.23
C LYS A 142 -10.24 15.75 21.32
N PRO A 143 -11.28 16.14 20.54
CA PRO A 143 -11.20 17.35 19.74
C PRO A 143 -11.00 18.57 20.65
N PRO A 144 -10.35 19.64 20.15
CA PRO A 144 -10.27 20.90 20.89
C PRO A 144 -11.66 21.35 21.29
N LEU A 145 -11.81 21.83 22.53
CA LEU A 145 -13.06 22.45 22.96
C LEU A 145 -13.39 23.59 21.98
N PRO A 146 -14.65 23.69 21.50
CA PRO A 146 -15.04 24.81 20.69
C PRO A 146 -14.75 26.11 21.47
N SER A 147 -14.13 27.09 20.80
CA SER A 147 -13.95 28.42 21.37
C SER A 147 -15.33 28.89 21.83
N ALA A 148 -15.46 29.23 23.11
CA ALA A 148 -16.72 29.72 23.65
C ALA A 148 -17.08 31.00 22.90
N THR A 149 -18.04 30.93 21.98
CA THR A 149 -18.67 32.13 21.44
C THR A 149 -19.42 32.79 22.58
N GLU A 150 -19.05 34.02 22.91
CA GLU A 150 -19.78 34.83 23.87
C GLU A 150 -21.26 34.84 23.46
N ARG A 151 -22.12 34.29 24.32
CA ARG A 151 -23.56 34.31 24.10
C ARG A 151 -23.96 35.79 24.13
N PRO A 152 -24.58 36.35 23.09
CA PRO A 152 -25.06 37.72 23.16
C PRO A 152 -26.02 37.81 24.35
N SER A 153 -25.61 38.54 25.39
CA SER A 153 -26.50 38.82 26.52
C SER A 153 -27.49 39.88 26.05
N GLU A 154 -28.75 39.51 25.89
CA GLU A 154 -29.80 40.52 25.77
C GLU A 154 -29.78 41.38 27.05
N PRO A 155 -29.88 42.73 26.93
CA PRO A 155 -30.03 43.58 28.10
C PRO A 155 -31.25 43.11 28.89
N THR A 156 -31.06 42.76 30.16
CA THR A 156 -32.19 42.53 31.06
C THR A 156 -32.91 43.86 31.22
N VAL A 157 -34.02 44.04 30.50
CA VAL A 157 -34.94 45.17 30.70
C VAL A 157 -35.59 44.98 32.07
N GLY A 158 -35.04 45.70 33.04
CA GLY A 158 -35.50 45.71 34.42
C GLY A 158 -36.94 46.20 34.49
N LEU A 159 -37.78 45.45 35.18
CA LEU A 159 -39.14 45.84 35.52
C LEU A 159 -39.03 46.96 36.56
N GLU A 160 -39.21 48.21 36.13
CA GLU A 160 -39.17 49.37 37.02
C GLU A 160 -40.35 49.36 38.00
N PHE A 161 -40.11 48.83 39.20
CA PHE A 161 -41.02 48.96 40.34
C PHE A 161 -40.94 50.38 40.90
N ASN A 162 -41.96 51.20 40.59
CA ASN A 162 -42.20 52.46 41.27
C ASN A 162 -42.70 52.18 42.70
N PHE A 163 -41.83 52.34 43.70
CA PHE A 163 -42.26 52.42 45.09
C PHE A 163 -42.77 53.84 45.37
N ASN A 164 -44.09 54.00 45.38
CA ASN A 164 -44.73 55.19 45.93
C ASN A 164 -44.44 55.26 47.44
N LYS A 165 -43.77 56.33 47.86
CA LYS A 165 -43.53 56.64 49.26
C LYS A 165 -44.73 57.44 49.78
N VAL A 166 -45.37 56.90 50.84
CA VAL A 166 -46.44 57.56 51.62
C VAL A 166 -45.84 58.66 52.49
#